data_AF-A0A3D1GUG3-F1
#
_entry.id   AF-A0A3D1GUG3-F1
#
_cell.length_a   1.000
_cell.length_b   1.000
_cell.length_c   1.000
_cell.angle_alpha   90.00
_cell.angle_beta   90.00
_cell.angle_gamma   90.00
#
_symmetry.space_group_name_H-M   'P 1'
#
loop_
_entity.id
_entity.type
_entity.pdbx_description
1 polymer ?
#
loop_
_entity_poly.entity_id
_entity_poly.type
_entity_poly.pdbx_seq_one_letter_code
_entity_poly.pdbx_strand_id
1 'polypeptide(L)'
;THQIRVHMAHIGHGVIGDPVYGRPKRAGQMPDTISRDALAILRAFPRQALHAARLSFAHPITGAALDFDSPLPADMAGLLATIDEAIAARGRA
;
A
#
# COMPACT_ATOMS: atom_id res chain seq x y z
N THR A 1 14.84 12.48 -2.93
CA THR A 1 13.51 12.06 -3.43
C THR A 1 13.26 10.60 -3.06
N HIS A 2 12.00 10.13 -2.97
CA HIS A 2 11.58 8.80 -2.42
C HIS A 2 11.37 8.70 -0.89
N GLN A 3 11.16 9.82 -0.19
CA GLN A 3 11.13 9.87 1.29
C GLN A 3 10.24 8.79 1.94
N ILE A 4 8.94 8.73 1.59
CA ILE A 4 8.01 7.74 2.14
C ILE A 4 8.51 6.31 1.90
N ARG A 5 8.88 5.99 0.66
CA ARG A 5 9.34 4.65 0.26
C ARG A 5 10.57 4.19 1.05
N VAL A 6 11.56 5.07 1.18
CA VAL A 6 12.80 4.79 1.92
C VAL A 6 12.52 4.66 3.42
N HIS A 7 11.72 5.54 3.99
CA HIS A 7 11.42 5.51 5.43
C HIS A 7 10.64 4.24 5.80
N MET A 8 9.62 3.90 5.02
CA MET A 8 8.84 2.67 5.20
C MET A 8 9.72 1.42 5.11
N ALA A 9 10.63 1.37 4.13
CA ALA A 9 11.58 0.27 4.01
C ALA A 9 12.59 0.22 5.18
N HIS A 10 13.07 1.38 5.64
CA HIS A 10 14.02 1.49 6.76
C HIS A 10 13.45 0.92 8.06
N ILE A 11 12.16 1.17 8.34
CA ILE A 11 11.48 0.63 9.53
C ILE A 11 11.00 -0.82 9.34
N GLY A 12 11.36 -1.50 8.25
CA GLY A 12 11.00 -2.90 7.98
C GLY A 12 9.61 -3.11 7.35
N HIS A 13 8.91 -2.03 6.99
CA HIS A 13 7.55 -2.04 6.43
C HIS A 13 7.53 -1.48 5.00
N GLY A 14 8.38 -1.99 4.11
CA GLY A 14 8.47 -1.51 2.73
C GLY A 14 7.13 -1.52 1.98
N VAL A 15 6.94 -0.52 1.11
CA VAL A 15 5.70 -0.36 0.33
C VAL A 15 5.51 -1.55 -0.62
N ILE A 16 4.28 -2.07 -0.68
CA ILE A 16 3.90 -3.18 -1.57
C ILE A 16 4.09 -2.75 -3.03
N GLY A 17 4.65 -3.64 -3.86
CA GLY A 17 4.90 -3.39 -5.28
C GLY A 17 5.99 -2.35 -5.57
N ASP A 18 6.75 -1.91 -4.57
CA ASP A 18 7.90 -1.04 -4.78
C ASP A 18 9.08 -1.83 -5.39
N PRO A 19 9.51 -1.53 -6.63
CA PRO A 19 10.54 -2.31 -7.31
C PRO A 19 11.97 -2.05 -6.80
N VAL A 20 12.19 -1.00 -6.00
CA VAL A 20 13.52 -0.57 -5.54
C VAL A 20 13.73 -0.89 -4.06
N TYR A 21 12.78 -0.50 -3.21
CA TYR A 21 12.89 -0.64 -1.75
C TYR A 21 11.96 -1.70 -1.18
N GLY A 22 11.05 -2.25 -1.99
CA GLY A 22 10.15 -3.31 -1.58
C GLY A 22 10.92 -4.59 -1.30
N ARG A 23 10.83 -5.08 -0.06
CA ARG A 23 11.34 -6.39 0.34
C ARG A 23 10.15 -7.32 0.60
N PRO A 24 9.63 -8.02 -0.41
CA PRO A 24 8.51 -8.92 -0.20
C PRO A 24 8.90 -9.99 0.83
N LYS A 25 8.02 -10.23 1.81
CA LYS A 25 8.22 -11.33 2.77
C LYS A 25 8.33 -12.65 2.00
N ARG A 26 9.12 -13.59 2.52
CA ARG A 26 9.27 -14.91 1.89
C ARG A 26 8.05 -15.76 2.24
N ALA A 27 7.57 -16.57 1.30
CA ALA A 27 6.43 -17.47 1.53
C ALA A 27 6.66 -18.42 2.73
N GLY A 28 7.90 -18.85 2.97
CA GLY A 28 8.27 -19.66 4.14
C GLY A 28 8.23 -18.92 5.48
N GLN A 29 8.03 -17.60 5.51
CA GLN A 29 7.82 -16.81 6.73
C GLN A 29 6.34 -16.68 7.09
N MET A 30 5.43 -17.20 6.26
CA MET A 30 3.99 -17.11 6.48
C MET A 30 3.48 -18.31 7.29
N PRO A 31 2.63 -18.08 8.30
CA PRO A 31 2.21 -19.10 9.26
C PRO A 31 1.30 -20.19 8.67
N ASP A 32 0.55 -19.87 7.62
CA ASP A 32 -0.49 -20.73 7.05
C ASP A 32 -0.64 -20.53 5.54
N THR A 33 -1.47 -21.37 4.90
CA THR A 33 -1.76 -21.31 3.46
C THR A 33 -2.45 -20.02 3.05
N ILE A 34 -3.43 -19.57 3.84
CA ILE A 34 -4.20 -18.33 3.58
C ILE A 34 -3.23 -17.14 3.47
N SER A 35 -2.30 -17.03 4.41
CA SER A 35 -1.27 -15.99 4.44
C SER A 35 -0.30 -16.09 3.25
N ARG A 36 0.03 -17.31 2.80
CA ARG A 36 0.87 -17.53 1.62
C ARG A 36 0.19 -17.11 0.33
N ASP A 37 -1.10 -17.42 0.18
CA ASP A 37 -1.87 -17.10 -1.01
C ASP A 37 -2.09 -15.59 -1.14
N ALA A 38 -2.47 -14.93 -0.04
CA ALA A 38 -2.57 -13.48 0.01
C ALA A 38 -1.23 -12.79 -0.30
N LEU A 39 -0.12 -13.33 0.22
CA LEU A 39 1.23 -12.82 -0.08
C LEU A 39 1.58 -12.94 -1.58
N ALA A 40 1.14 -14.00 -2.27
CA ALA A 40 1.36 -14.13 -3.70
C ALA A 40 0.68 -12.99 -4.49
N ILE A 41 -0.55 -12.65 -4.12
CA ILE A 41 -1.29 -11.53 -4.73
C ILE A 41 -0.59 -10.19 -4.44
N LEU A 42 -0.20 -9.96 -3.18
CA LEU A 42 0.54 -8.75 -2.79
C LEU A 42 1.85 -8.58 -3.58
N ARG A 43 2.55 -9.69 -3.88
CA ARG A 43 3.79 -9.68 -4.67
C ARG A 43 3.57 -9.41 -6.16
N ALA A 44 2.41 -9.76 -6.69
CA ALA A 44 2.04 -9.52 -8.09
C ALA A 44 1.55 -8.09 -8.33
N PHE A 45 1.37 -7.28 -7.28
CA PHE A 45 0.90 -5.90 -7.42
C PHE A 45 1.90 -5.06 -8.24
N PRO A 46 1.47 -4.41 -9.34
CA PRO A 46 2.39 -4.02 -10.43
C PRO A 46 3.15 -2.71 -10.20
N ARG A 47 2.89 -1.99 -9.10
CA ARG A 47 3.47 -0.68 -8.80
C ARG A 47 3.50 -0.42 -7.30
N GLN A 48 4.19 0.63 -6.86
CA GLN A 48 4.09 1.07 -5.47
C GLN A 48 2.63 1.35 -5.08
N ALA A 49 2.15 0.66 -4.04
CA ALA A 49 0.87 0.90 -3.40
C ALA A 49 0.93 2.19 -2.56
N LEU A 50 1.19 3.32 -3.24
CA LEU A 50 1.32 4.65 -2.68
C LEU A 50 0.46 5.62 -3.50
N HIS A 51 -0.44 6.34 -2.83
CA HIS A 51 -1.42 7.24 -3.45
C HIS A 51 -1.47 8.57 -2.70
N ALA A 52 -1.44 9.68 -3.44
CA ALA A 52 -1.65 11.01 -2.89
C ALA A 52 -3.16 11.30 -2.85
N ALA A 53 -3.80 10.96 -1.73
CA ALA A 53 -5.26 11.03 -1.60
C ALA A 53 -5.80 12.46 -1.45
N ARG A 54 -5.02 13.36 -0.83
CA ARG A 54 -5.41 14.74 -0.58
C ARG A 54 -4.22 15.68 -0.79
N LEU A 55 -4.50 16.86 -1.33
CA LEU A 55 -3.56 17.97 -1.45
C LEU A 55 -4.25 19.24 -1.00
N SER A 56 -3.69 19.91 0.01
CA SER A 56 -4.24 21.17 0.52
C SER A 56 -3.12 22.19 0.67
N PHE A 57 -3.35 23.42 0.23
CA PHE A 57 -2.38 24.51 0.30
C PHE A 57 -3.06 25.87 0.17
N ALA A 58 -2.39 26.94 0.58
CA ALA A 58 -2.85 28.31 0.35
C ALA A 58 -2.58 28.71 -1.11
N HIS A 59 -3.58 29.26 -1.80
CA HIS A 59 -3.43 29.77 -3.15
C HIS A 59 -2.28 30.79 -3.20
N PRO A 60 -1.30 30.64 -4.12
CA PRO A 60 -0.04 31.38 -4.06
C PRO A 60 -0.20 32.91 -4.23
N ILE A 61 -1.27 33.35 -4.89
CA ILE A 61 -1.59 34.79 -5.07
C ILE A 61 -2.58 35.30 -4.02
N THR A 62 -3.75 34.66 -3.89
CA THR A 62 -4.84 35.16 -3.04
C THR A 62 -4.74 34.75 -1.58
N GLY A 63 -3.90 33.77 -1.23
CA GLY A 63 -3.81 33.20 0.12
C GLY A 63 -5.01 32.35 0.55
N ALA A 64 -6.04 32.23 -0.30
CA ALA A 64 -7.22 31.43 0.00
C ALA A 64 -6.88 29.94 0.14
N ALA A 65 -7.47 29.26 1.11
CA ALA A 65 -7.26 27.83 1.29
C ALA A 65 -7.84 27.06 0.08
N LEU A 66 -7.02 26.20 -0.53
CA LEU A 66 -7.42 25.25 -1.55
C LEU A 66 -7.29 23.83 -0.99
N ASP A 67 -8.24 22.99 -1.37
CA ASP A 67 -8.25 21.57 -1.00
C ASP A 67 -8.68 20.73 -2.20
N PHE A 68 -7.99 19.62 -2.40
CA PHE A 68 -8.18 18.72 -3.51
C PHE A 68 -8.13 17.28 -3.00
N ASP A 69 -9.14 16.50 -3.38
CA ASP A 69 -9.21 15.06 -3.07
C ASP A 69 -9.09 14.24 -4.35
N SER A 70 -8.49 13.05 -4.22
CA SER A 70 -8.34 12.08 -5.30
C SER A 70 -8.82 10.71 -4.84
N PRO A 71 -9.83 10.10 -5.50
CA PRO A 71 -10.38 8.82 -5.08
C PRO A 71 -9.32 7.72 -5.11
N LEU A 72 -9.49 6.71 -4.26
CA LEU A 72 -8.58 5.57 -4.22
C LEU A 72 -8.61 4.84 -5.59
N PRO A 73 -7.45 4.61 -6.23
CA PRO A 73 -7.38 3.87 -7.48
C PRO A 73 -7.93 2.44 -7.36
N ALA A 74 -8.59 1.95 -8.41
CA ALA A 74 -9.29 0.67 -8.40
C ALA A 74 -8.37 -0.54 -8.11
N ASP A 75 -7.12 -0.47 -8.57
CA ASP A 75 -6.11 -1.50 -8.29
C ASP A 75 -5.79 -1.59 -6.79
N MET A 76 -5.63 -0.45 -6.10
CA MET A 76 -5.42 -0.39 -4.66
C MET A 76 -6.67 -0.77 -3.87
N ALA A 77 -7.86 -0.42 -4.36
CA ALA A 77 -9.10 -0.88 -3.76
C ALA A 77 -9.23 -2.42 -3.80
N GLY A 78 -8.91 -3.04 -4.95
CA GLY A 78 -8.87 -4.51 -5.07
C GLY A 78 -7.79 -5.16 -4.19
N LEU A 79 -6.65 -4.49 -4.03
CA LEU A 79 -5.59 -4.94 -3.13
C LEU A 79 -6.06 -4.97 -1.67
N LEU A 80 -6.74 -3.92 -1.22
CA LEU A 80 -7.30 -3.84 0.14
C LEU A 80 -8.35 -4.93 0.37
N ALA A 81 -9.28 -5.11 -0.57
CA ALA A 81 -10.31 -6.15 -0.48
C ALA A 81 -9.69 -7.55 -0.30
N THR A 82 -8.65 -7.87 -1.08
CA THR A 82 -7.91 -9.14 -0.94
C THR A 82 -7.31 -9.31 0.47
N ILE A 83 -6.72 -8.25 1.03
CA ILE A 83 -6.12 -8.29 2.36
C ILE A 83 -7.19 -8.49 3.43
N ASP A 84 -8.29 -7.76 3.34
CA ASP A 84 -9.40 -7.85 4.29
C ASP A 84 -10.04 -9.24 4.28
N GLU A 85 -10.25 -9.81 3.10
CA GLU A 85 -10.75 -11.18 2.94
C GLU A 85 -9.81 -12.21 3.56
N ALA A 86 -8.50 -12.08 3.33
CA ALA A 86 -7.50 -12.99 3.90
C ALA A 86 -7.45 -12.89 5.44
N ILE A 87 -7.52 -11.69 6.00
CA ILE A 87 -7.58 -11.46 7.45
C ILE A 87 -8.86 -12.09 8.02
N ALA A 88 -10.01 -11.86 7.39
CA ALA A 88 -11.29 -12.39 7.83
C ALA A 88 -11.34 -13.93 7.74
N ALA A 89 -10.78 -14.52 6.68
CA ALA A 89 -10.69 -15.97 6.53
C ALA A 89 -9.80 -16.59 7.60
N ARG A 90 -8.65 -15.98 7.89
CA ARG A 90 -7.72 -16.45 8.91
C ARG A 90 -8.28 -16.33 10.33
N GLY A 91 -9.12 -15.32 10.60
CA GLY A 91 -9.79 -15.16 11.90
C GLY A 91 -10.92 -16.17 12.15
N ARG A 92 -11.40 -16.86 11.11
CA ARG A 92 -12.43 -17.91 11.21
C ARG A 92 -11.86 -19.34 11.27
N ALA A 93 -10.56 -19.49 10.99
CA ALA A 93 -9.84 -20.77 11.00
C ALA A 93 -9.19 -21.01 12.36
#